data_AF-C5LHL1-F1
#
_entry.id   AF-C5LHL1-F1
#
_cell.length_a   1.000
_cell.length_b   1.000
_cell.length_c   1.000
_cell.angle_alpha   90.00
_cell.angle_beta   90.00
_cell.angle_gamma   90.00
#
_symmetry.space_group_name_H-M   'P 1'
#
loop_
_entity.id
_entity.type
_entity.pdbx_description
1 polymer ?
#
loop_
_entity_poly.entity_id
_entity_poly.type
_entity_poly.pdbx_seq_one_letter_code
_entity_poly.pdbx_strand_id
1 'polypeptide(L)'
;MGNVWFKFGQSFEEAASTKGVKCLRWIEAWETQMEDGKFIAGTNTPTVADSCALRVVEEAIEVLGEEKVLGAAPKVAAWRKALLAVPKVAKFMKSSHRMPSTVDDASAKQYYEEVATSLGW
;
A
#
# COMPACT_ATOMS: atom_id res chain seq x y z
N MET A 1 -8.56 -2.07 -23.22
CA MET A 1 -7.31 -2.66 -22.70
C MET A 1 -6.29 -1.53 -22.58
N GLY A 2 -6.08 -0.99 -21.38
CA GLY A 2 -5.18 0.14 -21.16
C GLY A 2 -3.88 -0.35 -20.54
N ASN A 3 -2.82 -0.45 -21.33
CA ASN A 3 -1.48 -0.74 -20.83
C ASN A 3 -0.96 0.44 -20.02
N VAL A 4 -0.57 0.20 -18.76
CA VAL A 4 0.14 1.18 -17.93
C VAL A 4 1.64 0.95 -18.13
N TRP A 5 2.19 1.56 -19.18
CA TRP A 5 3.63 1.73 -19.30
C TRP A 5 4.01 3.04 -18.61
N PHE A 6 5.00 3.01 -17.71
CA PHE A 6 5.62 4.23 -17.21
C PHE A 6 6.09 5.05 -18.42
N LYS A 7 5.58 6.27 -18.59
CA LYS A 7 6.04 7.15 -19.67
C LYS A 7 7.48 7.58 -19.35
N PHE A 8 8.42 7.23 -20.22
CA PHE A 8 9.77 7.79 -20.18
C PHE A 8 9.68 9.33 -20.17
N GLY A 9 10.19 9.96 -19.12
CA GLY A 9 10.21 11.43 -18.95
C GLY A 9 9.19 12.01 -17.97
N GLN A 10 8.36 11.20 -17.31
CA GLN A 10 7.49 11.67 -16.22
C GLN A 10 8.30 11.81 -14.92
N SER A 11 8.17 12.92 -14.19
CA SER A 11 8.91 13.08 -12.93
C SER A 11 8.38 12.10 -11.87
N PHE A 12 9.24 11.69 -10.93
CA PHE A 12 8.83 10.81 -9.82
C PHE A 12 7.66 11.42 -9.03
N GLU A 13 7.66 12.73 -8.82
CA GLU A 13 6.56 13.45 -8.18
C GLU A 13 5.25 13.38 -8.97
N GLU A 14 5.29 13.41 -10.31
CA GLU A 14 4.10 13.22 -11.15
C GLU A 14 3.59 11.78 -11.13
N ALA A 15 4.49 10.80 -11.12
CA ALA A 15 4.14 9.38 -11.01
C ALA A 15 3.62 9.01 -9.61
N ALA A 16 4.23 9.55 -8.57
CA ALA A 16 3.83 9.42 -7.17
C ALA A 16 2.52 10.18 -6.89
N SER A 17 2.32 11.35 -7.50
CA SER A 17 1.03 12.06 -7.55
C SER A 17 -0.05 11.17 -8.17
N THR A 18 0.18 10.57 -9.35
CA THR A 18 -0.83 9.71 -9.98
C THR A 18 -1.08 8.40 -9.23
N LYS A 19 -0.06 7.81 -8.58
CA LYS A 19 -0.22 6.59 -7.77
C LYS A 19 -0.87 6.88 -6.42
N GLY A 20 -0.40 7.89 -5.70
CA GLY A 20 -0.97 8.32 -4.42
C GLY A 20 -2.43 8.73 -4.54
N VAL A 21 -2.78 9.49 -5.59
CA VAL A 21 -4.19 9.86 -5.89
C VAL A 21 -5.05 8.64 -6.19
N LYS A 22 -4.52 7.62 -6.89
CA LYS A 22 -5.26 6.36 -7.10
C LYS A 22 -5.44 5.58 -5.81
N CYS A 23 -4.45 5.58 -4.91
CA CYS A 23 -4.56 4.93 -3.61
C CYS A 23 -5.63 5.60 -2.74
N LEU A 24 -5.70 6.94 -2.74
CA LEU A 24 -6.73 7.69 -1.99
C LEU A 24 -8.15 7.28 -2.40
N ARG A 25 -8.43 7.11 -3.70
CA ARG A 25 -9.75 6.66 -4.18
C ARG A 25 -10.14 5.29 -3.61
N TRP A 26 -9.19 4.37 -3.47
CA TRP A 26 -9.46 3.05 -2.87
C TRP A 26 -9.67 3.15 -1.37
N ILE A 27 -8.89 4.00 -0.70
CA ILE A 27 -8.99 4.25 0.75
C ILE A 27 -10.35 4.87 1.08
N GLU A 28 -10.82 5.84 0.31
CA GLU A 28 -12.16 6.41 0.42
C GLU A 28 -13.25 5.34 0.23
N ALA A 29 -13.11 4.48 -0.78
CA ALA A 29 -14.06 3.39 -1.00
C ALA A 29 -14.09 2.41 0.19
N TRP A 30 -12.93 2.03 0.72
CA TRP A 30 -12.84 1.16 1.89
C TRP A 30 -13.39 1.81 3.15
N GLU A 31 -13.16 3.10 3.37
CA GLU A 31 -13.76 3.84 4.48
C GLU A 31 -15.30 3.73 4.46
N THR A 32 -15.91 3.81 3.28
CA THR A 32 -17.37 3.69 3.14
C THR A 32 -17.89 2.26 3.32
N GLN A 33 -17.08 1.24 2.99
CA GLN A 33 -17.50 -0.16 2.92
C GLN A 33 -17.09 -1.01 4.12
N MET A 34 -16.05 -0.60 4.86
CA MET A 34 -15.58 -1.34 6.02
C MET A 34 -16.63 -1.33 7.14
N GLU A 35 -16.90 -2.53 7.63
CA GLU A 35 -17.65 -2.76 8.86
C GLU A 35 -16.73 -2.61 10.08
N ASP A 36 -17.25 -2.02 11.14
CA ASP A 36 -16.49 -1.80 12.36
C ASP A 36 -16.04 -3.14 12.97
N GLY A 37 -14.74 -3.24 13.27
CA GLY A 37 -14.15 -4.44 13.87
C GLY A 37 -14.00 -5.62 12.91
N LYS A 38 -14.22 -5.44 11.61
CA LYS A 38 -13.98 -6.46 10.58
C LYS A 38 -12.75 -6.16 9.74
N PHE A 39 -12.18 -7.22 9.17
CA PHE A 39 -11.19 -7.15 8.10
C PHE A 39 -11.88 -6.97 6.73
N ILE A 40 -11.14 -6.64 5.68
CA ILE A 40 -11.69 -6.17 4.38
C ILE A 40 -12.74 -7.09 3.77
N ALA A 41 -12.61 -8.40 3.97
CA ALA A 41 -13.57 -9.38 3.49
C ALA A 41 -14.83 -9.54 4.37
N GLY A 42 -15.07 -8.65 5.34
CA GLY A 42 -16.19 -8.76 6.30
C GLY A 42 -15.98 -9.83 7.37
N THR A 43 -14.76 -10.33 7.54
CA THR A 43 -14.46 -11.42 8.47
C THR A 43 -13.70 -10.95 9.71
N ASN A 44 -13.63 -11.80 10.74
CA ASN A 44 -12.85 -11.54 11.96
C ASN A 44 -11.37 -11.99 11.82
N THR A 45 -10.95 -12.45 10.65
CA THR A 45 -9.59 -12.95 10.42
C THR A 45 -8.97 -12.29 9.20
N PRO A 46 -7.71 -11.85 9.25
CA PRO A 46 -7.06 -11.27 8.08
C PRO A 46 -7.00 -12.27 6.93
N THR A 47 -7.21 -11.76 5.73
CA THR A 47 -7.10 -12.50 4.47
C THR A 47 -5.98 -11.93 3.61
N VAL A 48 -5.73 -12.54 2.46
CA VAL A 48 -4.86 -11.96 1.42
C VAL A 48 -5.33 -10.56 1.03
N ALA A 49 -6.64 -10.29 1.01
CA ALA A 49 -7.17 -8.97 0.67
C ALA A 49 -6.64 -7.88 1.61
N ASP A 50 -6.55 -8.17 2.92
CA ASP A 50 -6.00 -7.26 3.91
C ASP A 50 -4.52 -6.97 3.68
N SER A 51 -3.77 -7.98 3.25
CA SER A 51 -2.33 -7.84 2.94
C SER A 51 -2.12 -6.93 1.72
N CYS A 52 -2.92 -7.12 0.66
CA CYS A 52 -2.88 -6.29 -0.54
C CYS A 52 -3.30 -4.85 -0.24
N ALA A 53 -4.37 -4.65 0.53
CA ALA A 53 -4.82 -3.33 0.91
C ALA A 53 -3.84 -2.62 1.83
N LEU A 54 -3.17 -3.36 2.74
CA LEU A 54 -2.16 -2.78 3.62
C LEU A 54 -1.03 -2.18 2.79
N ARG A 55 -0.60 -2.87 1.72
CA ARG A 55 0.41 -2.32 0.82
C ARG A 55 -0.05 -1.01 0.16
N VAL A 56 -1.30 -0.93 -0.28
CA VAL A 56 -1.87 0.30 -0.88
C VAL A 56 -1.87 1.46 0.13
N VAL A 57 -2.29 1.20 1.37
CA VAL A 57 -2.32 2.22 2.42
C VAL A 57 -0.91 2.66 2.81
N GLU A 58 0.02 1.73 2.99
CA GLU A 58 1.41 2.07 3.31
C GLU A 58 2.07 2.89 2.20
N GLU A 59 1.81 2.55 0.93
CA GLU A 59 2.33 3.34 -0.21
C GLU A 59 1.72 4.76 -0.25
N ALA A 60 0.43 4.90 0.02
CA ALA A 60 -0.19 6.22 0.12
C ALA A 60 0.43 7.04 1.26
N ILE A 61 0.67 6.43 2.42
CA ILE A 61 1.29 7.09 3.58
C ILE A 61 2.73 7.50 3.26
N GLU A 62 3.52 6.64 2.64
CA GLU A 62 4.90 6.92 2.25
C GLU A 62 4.98 8.12 1.28
N VAL A 63 4.01 8.26 0.37
CA VAL A 63 4.00 9.34 -0.63
C VAL A 63 3.35 10.63 -0.12
N LEU A 64 2.25 10.55 0.62
CA LEU A 64 1.38 11.69 0.94
C LEU A 64 1.43 12.11 2.41
N GLY A 65 2.02 11.28 3.27
CA GLY A 65 2.03 11.47 4.73
C GLY A 65 0.83 10.83 5.43
N GLU A 66 1.06 10.32 6.63
CA GLU A 66 0.07 9.56 7.40
C GLU A 66 -1.19 10.37 7.72
N GLU A 67 -1.02 11.62 8.18
CA GLU A 67 -2.14 12.49 8.55
C GLU A 67 -3.09 12.75 7.38
N LYS A 68 -2.54 12.96 6.18
CA LYS A 68 -3.32 13.23 4.97
C LYS A 68 -4.13 12.00 4.53
N VAL A 69 -3.61 10.80 4.76
CA VAL A 69 -4.23 9.54 4.35
C VAL A 69 -5.23 9.04 5.39
N LEU A 70 -4.83 8.99 6.66
CA LEU A 70 -5.61 8.39 7.74
C LEU A 70 -6.50 9.39 8.47
N GLY A 71 -6.19 10.69 8.46
CA GLY A 71 -7.01 11.71 9.09
C GLY A 71 -8.41 11.84 8.47
N ALA A 72 -8.52 11.54 7.17
CA ALA A 72 -9.79 11.52 6.44
C ALA A 72 -10.47 10.12 6.40
N ALA A 73 -9.82 9.08 6.93
CA ALA A 73 -10.28 7.69 6.84
C ALA A 73 -10.13 6.95 8.19
N PRO A 74 -10.95 7.30 9.20
CA PRO A 74 -10.82 6.75 10.56
C PRO A 74 -11.09 5.24 10.67
N LYS A 75 -12.00 4.66 9.88
CA LYS A 75 -12.20 3.21 9.86
C LYS A 75 -11.01 2.48 9.27
N VAL A 76 -10.44 3.01 8.18
CA VAL A 76 -9.20 2.48 7.59
C VAL A 76 -8.05 2.60 8.60
N ALA A 77 -7.96 3.70 9.35
CA ALA A 77 -6.96 3.86 10.42
C ALA A 77 -7.11 2.79 11.51
N ALA A 78 -8.34 2.53 11.97
CA ALA A 78 -8.63 1.50 12.96
C ALA A 78 -8.32 0.09 12.44
N TRP A 79 -8.74 -0.22 11.21
CA TRP A 79 -8.43 -1.48 10.52
C TRP A 79 -6.92 -1.69 10.38
N ARG A 80 -6.18 -0.67 9.92
CA ARG A 80 -4.71 -0.74 9.79
C ARG A 80 -4.06 -1.04 11.12
N LYS A 81 -4.48 -0.35 12.19
CA LYS A 81 -3.98 -0.59 13.55
C LYS A 81 -4.25 -2.03 14.00
N ALA A 82 -5.44 -2.56 13.75
CA ALA A 82 -5.79 -3.94 14.09
C ALA A 82 -4.96 -4.95 13.30
N LEU A 83 -4.76 -4.72 12.00
CA LEU A 83 -3.97 -5.60 11.14
C LEU A 83 -2.48 -5.62 11.53
N LEU A 84 -1.91 -4.45 11.83
CA LEU A 84 -0.52 -4.34 12.29
C LEU A 84 -0.29 -4.95 13.68
N ALA A 85 -1.33 -5.13 14.49
CA ALA A 85 -1.25 -5.85 15.75
C ALA A 85 -1.18 -7.39 15.57
N VAL A 86 -1.48 -7.91 14.39
CA VAL A 86 -1.39 -9.35 14.11
C VAL A 86 0.09 -9.78 14.11
N PRO A 87 0.52 -10.74 14.95
CA PRO A 87 1.94 -11.03 15.16
C PRO A 87 2.74 -11.35 13.89
N LYS A 88 2.13 -12.10 12.95
CA LYS A 88 2.77 -12.44 11.68
C LYS A 88 2.96 -11.22 10.79
N VAL A 89 1.97 -10.32 10.75
CA VAL A 89 2.05 -9.06 9.99
C VAL A 89 3.08 -8.15 10.62
N ALA A 90 3.04 -7.95 11.94
CA ALA A 90 4.02 -7.16 12.68
C ALA A 90 5.46 -7.65 12.45
N LYS A 91 5.67 -8.97 12.41
CA LYS A 91 6.97 -9.59 12.10
C LYS A 91 7.38 -9.32 10.64
N PHE A 92 6.46 -9.49 9.69
CA PHE A 92 6.73 -9.24 8.27
C PHE A 92 7.08 -7.78 8.00
N MET A 93 6.37 -6.83 8.61
CA MET A 93 6.60 -5.40 8.42
C MET A 93 7.98 -4.92 8.91
N LYS A 94 8.64 -5.70 9.77
CA LYS A 94 10.01 -5.48 10.25
C LYS A 94 11.07 -6.28 9.49
N SER A 95 10.66 -7.12 8.53
CA SER A 95 11.56 -8.01 7.81
C SER A 95 12.18 -7.32 6.60
N SER A 96 13.36 -7.79 6.19
CA SER A 96 14.03 -7.37 4.96
C SER A 96 13.34 -7.83 3.68
N HIS A 97 12.34 -8.72 3.78
CA HIS A 97 11.53 -9.17 2.66
C HIS A 97 10.36 -8.22 2.34
N ARG A 98 10.15 -7.19 3.15
CA ARG A 98 9.20 -6.12 2.83
C ARG A 98 9.75 -5.36 1.62
N MET A 99 8.88 -5.04 0.66
CA MET A 99 9.25 -4.13 -0.42
C MET A 99 9.79 -2.81 0.18
N PRO A 100 10.97 -2.35 -0.27
CA PRO A 100 11.56 -1.12 0.25
C PRO A 100 10.65 0.08 0.00
N SER A 101 10.88 1.15 0.75
CA SER A 101 10.06 2.33 0.61
C SER A 101 10.19 2.93 -0.78
N THR A 102 9.08 3.39 -1.35
CA THR A 102 9.08 3.97 -2.69
C THR A 102 9.77 5.31 -2.75
N VAL A 103 10.00 6.00 -1.63
CA VAL A 103 10.73 7.28 -1.59
C VAL A 103 12.25 7.12 -1.62
N ASP A 104 12.76 5.90 -1.46
CA ASP A 104 14.16 5.56 -1.67
C ASP A 104 14.34 4.94 -3.06
N ASP A 105 14.53 5.81 -4.05
CA ASP A 105 14.60 5.44 -5.48
C ASP A 105 15.66 4.37 -5.78
N ALA A 106 16.81 4.40 -5.09
CA ALA A 106 17.90 3.47 -5.34
C ALA A 106 17.53 2.05 -4.87
N SER A 107 17.06 1.92 -3.63
CA SER A 107 16.64 0.64 -3.06
C SER A 107 15.40 0.08 -3.77
N ALA A 108 14.45 0.95 -4.12
CA ALA A 108 13.26 0.55 -4.88
C ALA A 108 13.64 0.01 -6.26
N LYS A 109 14.50 0.71 -7.00
CA LYS A 109 14.98 0.27 -8.31
C LYS A 109 15.67 -1.09 -8.23
N GLN A 110 16.61 -1.26 -7.30
CA GLN A 110 17.30 -2.54 -7.11
C GLN A 110 16.31 -3.67 -6.83
N TYR A 111 15.34 -3.46 -5.93
CA TYR A 111 14.32 -4.46 -5.64
C TYR A 111 13.50 -4.84 -6.88
N TYR A 112 13.07 -3.86 -7.68
CA TYR A 112 12.34 -4.15 -8.92
C TYR A 112 13.16 -4.94 -9.93
N GLU A 113 14.46 -4.63 -10.07
CA GLU A 113 15.39 -5.37 -10.94
C GLU A 113 15.59 -6.81 -10.46
N GLU A 114 15.75 -7.03 -9.14
CA GLU A 114 15.86 -8.36 -8.53
C GLU A 114 14.59 -9.20 -8.74
N VAL A 115 13.40 -8.59 -8.56
CA VAL A 115 12.11 -9.24 -8.79
C VAL A 115 11.92 -9.55 -10.27
N ALA A 116 12.17 -8.60 -11.17
CA ALA A 116 12.02 -8.81 -12.62
C ALA A 116 12.93 -9.94 -13.10
N THR A 117 14.19 -9.94 -12.68
CA THR A 117 15.15 -11.01 -12.97
C THR A 117 14.67 -12.37 -12.46
N SER A 118 14.18 -12.41 -11.22
CA SER A 118 13.69 -13.64 -10.59
C SER A 118 12.42 -14.21 -11.25
N LEU A 119 11.59 -13.34 -11.84
CA LEU A 119 10.36 -13.70 -12.53
C LEU A 119 10.54 -13.89 -14.04
N GLY A 120 11.73 -13.61 -14.58
CA GLY A 120 12.04 -13.74 -16.01
C GLY A 120 11.36 -12.69 -16.90
N TRP A 121 11.23 -11.46 -16.41
CA TRP A 121 10.66 -10.31 -17.13
C TRP A 121 11.71 -9.45 -17.83
#